data_AF-A0A533RV89-F1
#
_entry.id   AF-A0A533RV89-F1
#
_cell.length_a   1.000
_cell.length_b   1.000
_cell.length_c   1.000
_cell.angle_alpha   90.00
_cell.angle_beta   90.00
_cell.angle_gamma   90.00
#
_symmetry.space_group_name_H-M   'P 1'
#
loop_
_entity.id
_entity.type
_entity.pdbx_description
1 polymer ?
#
loop_
_entity_poly.entity_id
_entity_poly.type
_entity_poly.pdbx_seq_one_letter_code
_entity_poly.pdbx_strand_id
1 'polypeptide(L)'
;MRSELFWLETDILDPRHVLLYTRRAEPRLQPREIATLAERHVAVVATRRAAAATGVPLYRPGAGTFALAVGLGMWTLAAAAAAVIRLAPPAPGHVAIGLSMVAPYASWRRFFERNRVGVHFDIANFDKAGSIRNAAIEHAGGVSVAYQWSNLGASPIETSCDPDVFFQFGPAYDDVFARMGSAFGRTVYSGYVTDHAFAPVRGTSAKLRASLEERGARFVVAYLDEATSDAPMSCMTDAEGAAIYADLMQRVLDDPEFAVVFKPGYPLSIDERLRGISELRERAEATGRCVFVSEGSFLTTQYPTMVAQAADLAIGLLGSGTVGLESWLSGVRTVFLNIGPRMGHLPLAFEGAGTTVFDSVGELLAAVDRFRSDPAQLPGLGDLTAWAEGRDPYRDGRASERISGYLALLLESLGAGEGREGALAAADAAYRIAWGDDAVAVRERAGA
;
A
#
# COMPACT_ATOMS: atom_id res chain seq x y z
N MET A 1 -2.78 -7.21 13.46
CA MET A 1 -2.68 -5.74 13.52
C MET A 1 -3.08 -5.17 12.15
N ARG A 2 -3.27 -3.85 11.99
CA ARG A 2 -3.47 -3.27 10.64
C ARG A 2 -2.22 -3.55 9.80
N SER A 3 -2.38 -3.86 8.51
CA SER A 3 -1.27 -4.10 7.59
C SER A 3 -0.29 -2.92 7.53
N GLU A 4 -0.73 -1.70 7.85
CA GLU A 4 0.08 -0.47 7.87
C GLU A 4 1.20 -0.46 8.93
N LEU A 5 1.17 -1.37 9.91
CA LEU A 5 2.14 -1.47 11.01
C LEU A 5 2.98 -2.75 10.92
N PHE A 6 3.16 -3.30 9.72
CA PHE A 6 3.91 -4.55 9.46
C PHE A 6 5.33 -4.56 10.06
N TRP A 7 5.99 -3.39 10.09
CA TRP A 7 7.33 -3.22 10.65
C TRP A 7 7.33 -3.38 12.19
N LEU A 8 6.23 -3.05 12.87
CA LEU A 8 6.09 -3.31 14.30
C LEU A 8 5.88 -4.77 14.63
N GLU A 9 5.65 -5.67 13.67
CA GLU A 9 5.49 -7.10 13.96
C GLU A 9 6.83 -7.81 14.26
N THR A 10 7.94 -7.09 14.15
CA THR A 10 9.28 -7.57 14.53
C THR A 10 9.66 -7.11 15.94
N ASP A 11 10.50 -7.87 16.64
CA ASP A 11 11.03 -7.49 17.95
C ASP A 11 12.23 -6.52 17.88
N ILE A 12 12.57 -6.04 16.68
CA ILE A 12 13.74 -5.18 16.46
C ILE A 12 13.50 -3.76 17.00
N LEU A 13 12.30 -3.22 16.79
CA LEU A 13 11.96 -1.87 17.22
C LEU A 13 11.14 -1.91 18.50
N ASP A 14 11.66 -1.32 19.58
CA ASP A 14 10.93 -1.22 20.85
C ASP A 14 9.62 -0.42 20.67
N PRO A 15 8.45 -1.04 20.87
CA PRO A 15 7.16 -0.36 20.73
C PRO A 15 7.00 0.86 21.63
N ARG A 16 7.74 0.96 22.75
CA ARG A 16 7.73 2.12 23.66
C ARG A 16 8.28 3.38 23.01
N HIS A 17 9.04 3.25 21.93
CA HIS A 17 9.54 4.37 21.13
C HIS A 17 8.57 4.81 20.03
N VAL A 18 7.37 4.22 19.97
CA VAL A 18 6.41 4.42 18.89
C VAL A 18 5.24 5.27 19.36
N LEU A 19 4.99 6.36 18.63
CA LEU A 19 3.79 7.19 18.77
C LEU A 19 2.95 7.08 17.50
N LEU A 20 1.84 6.37 17.57
CA LEU A 20 0.84 6.33 16.51
C LEU A 20 -0.03 7.57 16.58
N TYR A 21 -0.18 8.31 15.47
CA TYR A 21 -1.17 9.37 15.39
C TYR A 21 -2.25 9.09 14.33
N THR A 22 -3.50 9.42 14.65
CA THR A 22 -4.62 9.31 13.71
C THR A 22 -5.15 10.68 13.27
N ARG A 23 -5.40 10.80 11.96
CA ARG A 23 -5.97 12.00 11.32
C ARG A 23 -7.41 11.79 10.88
N ARG A 24 -7.78 10.57 10.50
CA ARG A 24 -9.07 10.31 9.85
C ARG A 24 -10.15 10.11 10.90
N ALA A 25 -11.34 10.61 10.59
CA ALA A 25 -12.54 10.23 11.32
C ALA A 25 -12.90 8.77 11.03
N GLU A 26 -12.51 8.23 9.86
CA GLU A 26 -12.81 6.85 9.44
C GLU A 26 -11.68 6.21 8.61
N PRO A 27 -11.41 4.90 8.78
CA PRO A 27 -11.98 4.05 9.82
C PRO A 27 -11.53 4.51 11.21
N ARG A 28 -12.46 4.53 12.18
CA ARG A 28 -12.11 4.84 13.57
C ARG A 28 -11.27 3.70 14.12
N LEU A 29 -10.21 4.04 14.88
CA LEU A 29 -9.56 3.05 15.74
C LEU A 29 -10.63 2.50 16.69
N GLN A 30 -10.86 1.20 16.60
CA GLN A 30 -11.82 0.50 17.45
C GLN A 30 -11.24 0.38 18.87
N PRO A 31 -12.09 0.34 19.91
CA PRO A 31 -11.61 0.17 21.29
C PRO A 31 -10.68 -1.02 21.48
N ARG A 32 -10.94 -2.13 20.77
CA ARG A 32 -10.07 -3.31 20.76
C ARG A 32 -8.69 -3.02 20.16
N GLU A 33 -8.61 -2.27 19.08
CA GLU A 33 -7.33 -1.89 18.46
C GLU A 33 -6.52 -0.99 19.39
N ILE A 34 -7.18 -0.05 20.08
CA ILE A 34 -6.54 0.81 21.07
C ILE A 34 -6.01 -0.01 22.25
N ALA A 35 -6.79 -0.98 22.74
CA ALA A 35 -6.36 -1.89 23.80
C ALA A 35 -5.15 -2.72 23.37
N THR A 36 -5.17 -3.31 22.17
CA THR A 36 -4.03 -4.05 21.62
C THR A 36 -2.78 -3.19 21.48
N LEU A 37 -2.91 -1.94 21.02
CA LEU A 37 -1.77 -1.01 20.95
C LEU A 37 -1.21 -0.69 22.34
N ALA A 38 -2.08 -0.48 23.32
CA ALA A 38 -1.69 -0.21 24.70
C ALA A 38 -0.99 -1.41 25.37
N GLU A 39 -1.49 -2.64 25.14
CA GLU A 39 -0.85 -3.89 25.57
C GLU A 39 0.55 -4.05 24.98
N ARG A 40 0.74 -3.59 23.75
CA ARG A 40 2.05 -3.53 23.09
C ARG A 40 2.86 -2.28 23.46
N HIS A 41 2.43 -1.47 24.42
CA HIS A 41 3.09 -0.22 24.83
C HIS A 41 3.27 0.84 23.72
N VAL A 42 2.46 0.79 22.67
CA VAL A 42 2.43 1.83 21.62
C VAL A 42 1.56 3.00 22.07
N ALA A 43 2.13 4.19 22.13
CA ALA A 43 1.38 5.39 22.46
C ALA A 43 0.49 5.82 21.28
N VAL A 44 -0.72 6.32 21.57
CA VAL A 44 -1.68 6.76 20.53
C VAL A 44 -2.16 8.18 20.80
N VAL A 45 -2.19 9.01 19.76
CA VAL A 45 -2.69 10.40 19.83
C VAL A 45 -3.55 10.76 18.62
N ALA A 46 -4.62 11.51 18.84
CA ALA A 46 -5.46 12.04 17.77
C ALA A 46 -5.01 13.45 17.42
N THR A 47 -4.93 13.78 16.12
CA THR A 47 -4.64 15.14 15.65
C THR A 47 -5.89 15.90 15.22
N ARG A 48 -7.05 15.22 15.19
CA ARG A 48 -8.36 15.81 14.91
C ARG A 48 -9.39 15.39 15.95
N ARG A 49 -10.34 16.28 16.26
CA ARG A 49 -11.42 16.01 17.24
C ARG A 49 -12.24 14.77 16.88
N ALA A 50 -12.56 14.58 15.60
CA ALA A 50 -13.33 13.42 15.15
C ALA A 50 -12.64 12.09 15.45
N ALA A 51 -11.30 12.06 15.38
CA ALA A 51 -10.52 10.86 15.70
C ALA A 51 -10.40 10.63 17.22
N ALA A 52 -10.40 11.69 18.03
CA ALA A 52 -10.33 11.62 19.49
C ALA A 52 -11.62 11.08 20.16
N ALA A 53 -12.74 11.03 19.43
CA ALA A 53 -14.03 10.54 19.93
C ALA A 53 -14.03 9.06 20.36
N THR A 54 -12.91 8.36 20.20
CA THR A 54 -12.68 6.94 20.51
C THR A 54 -11.96 6.71 21.84
N GLY A 55 -11.75 7.76 22.64
CA GLY A 55 -10.96 7.69 23.89
C GLY A 55 -9.46 7.93 23.69
N VAL A 56 -9.03 8.22 22.45
CA VAL A 56 -7.65 8.60 22.14
C VAL A 56 -7.39 10.06 22.55
N PRO A 57 -6.31 10.37 23.28
CA PRO A 57 -5.96 11.75 23.65
C PRO A 57 -5.84 12.67 22.43
N LEU A 58 -6.45 13.84 22.49
CA LEU A 58 -6.36 14.85 21.42
C LEU A 58 -5.11 15.73 21.61
N TYR A 59 -4.23 15.75 20.62
CA TYR A 59 -3.18 16.75 20.53
C TYR A 59 -3.80 18.14 20.36
N ARG A 60 -3.45 19.05 21.27
CA ARG A 60 -3.85 20.46 21.21
C ARG A 60 -2.62 21.33 20.98
N PRO A 61 -2.57 22.06 19.85
CA PRO A 61 -1.54 23.07 19.62
C PRO A 61 -1.48 24.06 20.80
N GLY A 62 -0.27 24.40 21.24
CA GLY A 62 -0.06 25.39 22.30
C GLY A 62 0.05 26.81 21.75
N ALA A 63 0.18 27.80 22.65
CA ALA A 63 0.41 29.20 22.27
C ALA A 63 1.65 29.38 21.37
N GLY A 64 2.69 28.56 21.58
CA GLY A 64 3.90 28.55 20.75
C GLY A 64 3.67 28.11 19.29
N THR A 65 2.59 27.38 18.99
CA THR A 65 2.18 27.07 17.62
C THR A 65 1.61 28.30 16.94
N PHE A 66 0.75 29.04 17.64
CA PHE A 66 0.15 30.26 17.11
C PHE A 66 1.21 31.34 16.85
N ALA A 67 2.12 31.57 17.80
CA ALA A 67 3.21 32.52 17.63
C ALA A 67 4.09 32.19 16.42
N LEU A 68 4.43 30.90 16.23
CA LEU A 68 5.18 30.44 15.06
C LEU A 68 4.41 30.68 13.75
N ALA A 69 3.12 30.36 13.72
CA ALA A 69 2.28 30.58 12.55
C ALA A 69 2.20 32.07 12.18
N VAL A 70 2.00 32.97 13.17
CA VAL A 70 2.00 34.42 12.92
C VAL A 70 3.34 34.88 12.36
N GLY A 71 4.46 34.44 12.95
CA GLY A 71 5.79 34.79 12.47
C GLY A 71 6.04 34.37 11.02
N LEU A 72 5.71 33.12 10.68
CA LEU A 72 5.86 32.59 9.32
C LEU A 72 4.92 33.28 8.32
N GLY A 73 3.69 33.62 8.73
CA GLY A 73 2.74 34.38 7.91
C GLY A 73 3.27 35.77 7.59
N MET A 74 3.77 36.48 8.60
CA MET A 74 4.39 37.80 8.41
C MET A 74 5.64 37.72 7.52
N TRP A 75 6.48 36.71 7.70
CA TRP A 75 7.63 36.48 6.83
C TRP A 75 7.24 36.22 5.38
N THR A 76 6.22 35.40 5.15
CA THR A 76 5.70 35.09 3.79
C THR A 76 5.20 36.36 3.10
N LEU A 77 4.44 37.20 3.82
CA LEU A 77 3.96 38.49 3.29
C LEU A 77 5.12 39.46 3.02
N ALA A 78 6.11 39.52 3.93
CA ALA A 78 7.28 40.36 3.75
C ALA A 78 8.13 39.93 2.55
N ALA A 79 8.32 38.62 2.35
CA ALA A 79 9.02 38.07 1.18
C ALA A 79 8.29 38.41 -0.13
N ALA A 80 6.96 38.30 -0.15
CA ALA A 80 6.16 38.71 -1.30
C ALA A 80 6.28 40.22 -1.58
N ALA A 81 6.21 41.06 -0.55
CA ALA A 81 6.39 42.51 -0.69
C ALA A 81 7.79 42.88 -1.20
N ALA A 82 8.84 42.21 -0.69
CA ALA A 82 10.22 42.42 -1.14
C ALA A 82 10.39 42.04 -2.61
N ALA A 83 9.75 40.95 -3.07
CA ALA A 83 9.76 40.53 -4.47
C ALA A 83 9.05 41.54 -5.38
N VAL A 84 7.93 42.14 -4.93
CA VAL A 84 7.27 43.25 -5.64
C VAL A 84 8.18 44.47 -5.78
N ILE A 85 8.87 44.87 -4.70
CA ILE A 85 9.83 45.99 -4.73
C ILE A 85 10.96 45.73 -5.74
N ARG A 86 11.38 44.47 -5.89
CA ARG A 86 12.39 44.04 -6.87
C ARG A 86 11.85 43.90 -8.30
N LEU A 87 10.61 44.34 -8.57
CA LEU A 87 9.95 44.21 -9.87
C LEU A 87 9.83 42.75 -10.37
N ALA A 88 9.82 41.80 -9.43
CA ALA A 88 9.63 40.37 -9.69
C ALA A 88 8.48 39.84 -8.82
N PRO A 89 7.25 40.35 -8.98
CA PRO A 89 6.14 39.99 -8.11
C PRO A 89 5.85 38.49 -8.22
N PRO A 90 5.67 37.77 -7.09
CA PRO A 90 5.26 36.39 -7.15
C PRO A 90 3.84 36.32 -7.71
N ALA A 91 3.54 35.26 -8.47
CA ALA A 91 2.16 35.01 -8.87
C ALA A 91 1.28 34.93 -7.59
N PRO A 92 0.10 35.57 -7.55
CA PRO A 92 -0.76 35.58 -6.36
C PRO A 92 -1.07 34.19 -5.80
N GLY A 93 -1.17 33.19 -6.69
CA GLY A 93 -1.35 31.79 -6.33
C GLY A 93 -0.23 31.24 -5.43
N HIS A 94 1.04 31.60 -5.65
CA HIS A 94 2.15 31.15 -4.81
C HIS A 94 2.06 31.72 -3.39
N VAL A 95 1.69 33.00 -3.26
CA VAL A 95 1.51 33.62 -1.94
C VAL A 95 0.35 32.96 -1.20
N ALA A 96 -0.77 32.72 -1.88
CA ALA A 96 -1.92 32.02 -1.30
C ALA A 96 -1.57 30.59 -0.86
N ILE A 97 -0.83 29.85 -1.70
CA ILE A 97 -0.32 28.52 -1.36
C ILE A 97 0.59 28.58 -0.13
N GLY A 98 1.57 29.49 -0.10
CA GLY A 98 2.49 29.65 1.03
C GLY A 98 1.75 29.94 2.34
N LEU A 99 0.82 30.89 2.32
CA LEU A 99 -0.02 31.20 3.48
C LEU A 99 -0.89 30.01 3.92
N SER A 100 -1.41 29.21 2.97
CA SER A 100 -2.18 28.00 3.28
C SER A 100 -1.37 26.92 4.01
N MET A 101 -0.03 26.94 3.88
CA MET A 101 0.87 25.95 4.49
C MET A 101 1.32 26.35 5.90
N VAL A 102 1.27 27.64 6.26
CA VAL A 102 1.81 28.20 7.51
C VAL A 102 1.27 27.52 8.77
N ALA A 103 -0.06 27.46 8.93
CA ALA A 103 -0.67 26.89 10.13
C ALA A 103 -0.47 25.36 10.23
N PRO A 104 -0.66 24.57 9.15
CA PRO A 104 -0.30 23.15 9.15
C PRO A 104 1.17 22.89 9.47
N TYR A 105 2.10 23.64 8.86
CA TYR A 105 3.53 23.51 9.13
C TYR A 105 3.85 23.79 10.61
N ALA A 106 3.37 24.91 11.15
CA ALA A 106 3.61 25.28 12.53
C ALA A 106 3.04 24.23 13.51
N SER A 107 1.87 23.67 13.20
CA SER A 107 1.25 22.61 14.00
C SER A 107 2.09 21.34 14.00
N TRP A 108 2.56 20.89 12.82
CA TRP A 108 3.37 19.67 12.71
C TRP A 108 4.73 19.83 13.37
N ARG A 109 5.41 20.96 13.16
CA ARG A 109 6.70 21.23 13.79
C ARG A 109 6.60 21.16 15.31
N ARG A 110 5.59 21.83 15.89
CA ARG A 110 5.35 21.77 17.33
C ARG A 110 4.90 20.40 17.81
N PHE A 111 4.22 19.63 16.98
CA PHE A 111 3.85 18.24 17.29
C PHE A 111 5.12 17.39 17.42
N PHE A 112 6.03 17.47 16.46
CA PHE A 112 7.29 16.72 16.48
C PHE A 112 8.19 17.15 17.64
N GLU A 113 8.40 18.46 17.85
CA GLU A 113 9.20 18.99 18.95
C GLU A 113 8.65 18.56 20.33
N ARG A 114 7.34 18.70 20.55
CA ARG A 114 6.72 18.40 21.85
C ARG A 114 6.78 16.91 22.20
N ASN A 115 6.65 16.04 21.19
CA ASN A 115 6.67 14.60 21.38
C ASN A 115 8.07 14.00 21.16
N ARG A 116 9.10 14.83 20.90
CA ARG A 116 10.48 14.40 20.63
C ARG A 116 10.57 13.36 19.52
N VAL A 117 9.81 13.57 18.45
CA VAL A 117 9.80 12.66 17.29
C VAL A 117 11.10 12.84 16.52
N GLY A 118 11.94 11.80 16.50
CA GLY A 118 13.17 11.75 15.71
C GLY A 118 12.95 11.17 14.31
N VAL A 119 12.01 10.23 14.15
CA VAL A 119 11.67 9.62 12.87
C VAL A 119 10.17 9.70 12.65
N HIS A 120 9.75 10.21 11.50
CA HIS A 120 8.35 10.31 11.11
C HIS A 120 8.06 9.36 9.95
N PHE A 121 7.36 8.26 10.23
CA PHE A 121 6.98 7.24 9.25
C PHE A 121 5.53 7.47 8.75
N ASP A 122 5.33 7.72 7.46
CA ASP A 122 4.00 8.03 6.90
C ASP A 122 3.72 7.35 5.56
N ILE A 123 2.67 6.54 5.51
CA ILE A 123 2.14 5.93 4.28
C ILE A 123 1.50 6.97 3.34
N ALA A 124 0.95 8.04 3.90
CA ALA A 124 0.16 9.03 3.17
C ALA A 124 1.03 10.22 2.73
N ASN A 125 2.23 9.94 2.22
CA ASN A 125 3.16 10.98 1.77
C ASN A 125 2.87 11.51 0.35
N PHE A 126 1.82 10.99 -0.29
CA PHE A 126 1.36 11.39 -1.62
C PHE A 126 0.35 12.57 -1.59
N ASP A 127 0.05 13.13 -0.40
CA ASP A 127 -0.80 14.31 -0.28
C ASP A 127 0.02 15.59 -0.20
N LYS A 128 -0.57 16.74 -0.57
CA LYS A 128 0.05 18.09 -0.38
C LYS A 128 0.52 18.31 1.07
N ALA A 129 -0.14 17.65 2.02
CA ALA A 129 0.23 17.78 3.41
C ALA A 129 1.51 16.98 3.76
N GLY A 130 1.95 16.03 2.92
CA GLY A 130 3.14 15.20 3.05
C GLY A 130 4.39 16.05 3.09
N SER A 131 4.62 16.84 2.05
CA SER A 131 5.75 17.80 1.99
C SER A 131 5.77 18.76 3.19
N ILE A 132 4.60 19.20 3.67
CA ILE A 132 4.52 20.05 4.87
C ILE A 132 5.02 19.31 6.12
N ARG A 133 4.69 18.01 6.26
CA ARG A 133 5.17 17.17 7.36
C ARG A 133 6.65 16.90 7.24
N ASN A 134 7.14 16.57 6.04
CA ASN A 134 8.55 16.29 5.78
C ASN A 134 9.42 17.52 6.10
N ALA A 135 9.02 18.70 5.65
CA ALA A 135 9.69 19.95 6.01
C ALA A 135 9.61 20.25 7.52
N ALA A 136 8.50 19.92 8.18
CA ALA A 136 8.34 20.17 9.62
C ALA A 136 9.21 19.25 10.49
N ILE A 137 9.35 17.97 10.13
CA ILE A 137 10.22 17.02 10.86
C ILE A 137 11.69 17.32 10.61
N GLU A 138 12.07 17.68 9.38
CA GLU A 138 13.43 18.10 9.04
C GLU A 138 13.87 19.30 9.90
N HIS A 139 13.01 20.33 10.03
CA HIS A 139 13.28 21.48 10.90
C HIS A 139 13.30 21.15 12.40
N ALA A 140 12.68 20.04 12.80
CA ALA A 140 12.78 19.51 14.16
C ALA A 140 14.06 18.67 14.37
N GLY A 141 14.91 18.54 13.34
CA GLY A 141 16.13 17.74 13.37
C GLY A 141 15.90 16.24 13.15
N GLY A 142 14.68 15.84 12.78
CA GLY A 142 14.32 14.45 12.55
C GLY A 142 14.37 14.03 11.08
N VAL A 143 14.03 12.78 10.83
CA VAL A 143 14.02 12.13 9.51
C VAL A 143 12.60 11.81 9.08
N SER A 144 12.23 12.21 7.87
CA SER A 144 10.98 11.79 7.21
C SER A 144 11.17 10.47 6.45
N VAL A 145 10.26 9.53 6.68
CA VAL A 145 10.33 8.18 6.12
C VAL A 145 8.96 7.81 5.54
N ALA A 146 8.95 7.24 4.34
CA ALA A 146 7.77 6.66 3.73
C ALA A 146 8.10 5.35 3.04
N TYR A 147 7.08 4.67 2.52
CA TYR A 147 7.25 3.40 1.83
C TYR A 147 6.25 3.25 0.68
N GLN A 148 6.63 2.45 -0.31
CA GLN A 148 5.76 1.97 -1.37
C GLN A 148 4.73 1.01 -0.78
N TRP A 149 3.43 1.33 -0.92
CA TRP A 149 2.34 0.49 -0.39
C TRP A 149 1.62 -0.32 -1.47
N SER A 150 1.88 -0.05 -2.75
CA SER A 150 1.24 -0.70 -3.89
C SER A 150 2.20 -0.90 -5.05
N ASN A 151 1.82 -1.80 -5.96
CA ASN A 151 2.48 -2.00 -7.24
C ASN A 151 2.11 -0.85 -8.20
N LEU A 152 2.93 0.20 -8.20
CA LEU A 152 2.75 1.36 -9.06
C LEU A 152 3.30 1.05 -10.45
N GLY A 153 2.47 0.49 -11.32
CA GLY A 153 2.83 0.20 -12.73
C GLY A 153 2.80 1.42 -13.65
N ALA A 154 2.19 2.51 -13.20
CA ALA A 154 2.09 3.78 -13.92
C ALA A 154 2.66 4.92 -13.08
N SER A 155 2.92 6.07 -13.71
CA SER A 155 3.51 7.27 -13.08
C SER A 155 2.52 8.44 -12.91
N PRO A 156 1.40 8.30 -12.15
CA PRO A 156 0.56 9.47 -11.85
C PRO A 156 1.32 10.48 -10.99
N ILE A 157 1.39 11.73 -11.46
CA ILE A 157 2.05 12.84 -10.77
C ILE A 157 1.43 13.13 -9.39
N GLU A 158 0.16 12.74 -9.21
CA GLU A 158 -0.59 12.81 -7.97
C GLU A 158 -0.01 11.91 -6.87
N THR A 159 0.88 10.99 -7.22
CA THR A 159 1.62 10.12 -6.30
C THR A 159 3.10 10.49 -6.18
N SER A 160 3.44 11.74 -6.50
CA SER A 160 4.75 12.28 -6.14
C SER A 160 4.91 12.43 -4.63
N CYS A 161 6.12 12.21 -4.12
CA CYS A 161 6.47 12.39 -2.71
C CYS A 161 7.96 12.77 -2.53
N ASP A 162 8.31 13.27 -1.35
CA ASP A 162 9.63 13.87 -1.06
C ASP A 162 10.19 13.54 0.35
N PRO A 163 10.09 12.30 0.88
CA PRO A 163 10.69 11.97 2.17
C PRO A 163 12.23 11.95 2.11
N ASP A 164 12.89 11.92 3.28
CA ASP A 164 14.34 11.71 3.36
C ASP A 164 14.70 10.29 2.95
N VAL A 165 13.90 9.32 3.40
CA VAL A 165 14.05 7.89 3.10
C VAL A 165 12.74 7.35 2.53
N PHE A 166 12.82 6.67 1.39
CA PHE A 166 11.71 5.96 0.77
C PHE A 166 12.03 4.48 0.65
N PHE A 167 11.27 3.65 1.38
CA PHE A 167 11.34 2.20 1.22
C PHE A 167 10.59 1.78 -0.04
N GLN A 168 11.31 1.22 -0.99
CA GLN A 168 10.77 0.77 -2.28
C GLN A 168 10.84 -0.75 -2.35
N PHE A 169 9.91 -1.41 -3.05
CA PHE A 169 9.97 -2.88 -3.14
C PHE A 169 11.26 -3.36 -3.82
N GLY A 170 11.65 -2.70 -4.93
CA GLY A 170 12.86 -3.03 -5.67
C GLY A 170 13.14 -2.05 -6.81
N PRO A 171 14.28 -2.19 -7.51
CA PRO A 171 14.73 -1.23 -8.52
C PRO A 171 13.81 -1.08 -9.74
N ALA A 172 12.91 -2.03 -10.01
CA ALA A 172 11.95 -1.92 -11.12
C ALA A 172 11.01 -0.70 -11.05
N TYR A 173 10.91 -0.05 -9.88
CA TYR A 173 10.08 1.14 -9.67
C TYR A 173 10.87 2.46 -9.77
N ASP A 174 12.19 2.42 -9.97
CA ASP A 174 13.03 3.63 -9.98
C ASP A 174 12.59 4.64 -11.04
N ASP A 175 12.37 4.15 -12.27
CA ASP A 175 11.90 4.94 -13.39
C ASP A 175 10.48 5.47 -13.18
N VAL A 176 9.63 4.67 -12.52
CA VAL A 176 8.25 5.04 -12.22
C VAL A 176 8.24 6.28 -11.33
N PHE A 177 8.97 6.24 -10.22
CA PHE A 177 9.06 7.36 -9.28
C PHE A 177 9.83 8.56 -9.85
N ALA A 178 10.86 8.32 -10.67
CA ALA A 178 11.55 9.40 -11.37
C ALA A 178 10.60 10.18 -12.29
N ARG A 179 9.76 9.48 -13.06
CA ARG A 179 8.75 10.09 -13.96
C ARG A 179 7.61 10.79 -13.21
N MET A 180 7.28 10.35 -12.00
CA MET A 180 6.32 11.05 -11.13
C MET A 180 6.87 12.39 -10.64
N GLY A 181 8.17 12.63 -10.74
CA GLY A 181 8.83 13.79 -10.12
C GLY A 181 9.02 13.66 -8.62
N SER A 182 9.01 12.43 -8.08
CA SER A 182 9.33 12.19 -6.66
C SER A 182 10.79 12.55 -6.37
N ALA A 183 11.03 13.18 -5.23
CA ALA A 183 12.31 13.76 -4.85
C ALA A 183 12.78 13.27 -3.48
N PHE A 184 12.86 11.95 -3.30
CA PHE A 184 13.42 11.36 -2.09
C PHE A 184 14.96 11.38 -2.11
N GLY A 185 15.57 11.63 -0.94
CA GLY A 185 17.04 11.69 -0.80
C GLY A 185 17.69 10.31 -0.85
N ARG A 186 17.02 9.29 -0.29
CA ARG A 186 17.48 7.90 -0.24
C ARG A 186 16.35 6.96 -0.62
N THR A 187 16.63 6.03 -1.53
CA THR A 187 15.81 4.86 -1.81
C THR A 187 16.42 3.66 -1.09
N VAL A 188 15.63 2.95 -0.30
CA VAL A 188 16.06 1.73 0.39
C VAL A 188 15.20 0.59 -0.14
N TYR A 189 15.79 -0.40 -0.80
CA TYR A 189 15.03 -1.52 -1.34
C TYR A 189 14.71 -2.52 -0.24
N SER A 190 13.42 -2.69 0.08
CA SER A 190 12.94 -3.53 1.19
C SER A 190 12.35 -4.87 0.76
N GLY A 191 12.02 -5.06 -0.52
CA GLY A 191 11.11 -6.12 -0.94
C GLY A 191 9.65 -5.79 -0.63
N TYR A 192 8.75 -6.71 -0.95
CA TYR A 192 7.32 -6.53 -0.81
C TYR A 192 6.87 -6.51 0.67
N VAL A 193 6.33 -5.39 1.14
CA VAL A 193 6.15 -5.10 2.57
C VAL A 193 5.18 -6.02 3.34
N THR A 194 4.33 -6.77 2.65
CA THR A 194 3.41 -7.75 3.28
C THR A 194 3.85 -9.20 3.09
N ASP A 195 5.08 -9.45 2.64
CA ASP A 195 5.67 -10.79 2.50
C ASP A 195 5.71 -11.58 3.82
N HIS A 196 5.83 -10.90 4.96
CA HIS A 196 5.75 -11.47 6.31
C HIS A 196 4.44 -12.24 6.56
N ALA A 197 3.35 -11.93 5.84
CA ALA A 197 2.06 -12.59 5.99
C ALA A 197 2.01 -13.96 5.30
N PHE A 198 2.93 -14.26 4.37
CA PHE A 198 2.82 -15.43 3.48
C PHE A 198 2.88 -16.76 4.22
N ALA A 199 3.80 -16.91 5.19
CA ALA A 199 3.90 -18.14 5.97
C ALA A 199 2.78 -18.27 7.02
N PRO A 200 2.45 -17.22 7.81
CA PRO A 200 1.36 -17.27 8.79
C PRO A 200 0.00 -17.69 8.23
N VAL A 201 -0.35 -17.30 6.98
CA VAL A 201 -1.67 -17.61 6.42
C VAL A 201 -1.80 -19.03 5.87
N ARG A 202 -0.70 -19.76 5.63
CA ARG A 202 -0.70 -21.09 4.97
C ARG A 202 -1.65 -22.08 5.64
N GLY A 203 -1.70 -22.10 6.96
CA GLY A 203 -2.58 -23.00 7.71
C GLY A 203 -4.07 -22.71 7.48
N THR A 204 -4.43 -21.43 7.34
CA THR A 204 -5.80 -21.01 7.02
C THR A 204 -6.12 -21.32 5.55
N SER A 205 -5.20 -21.04 4.64
CA SER A 205 -5.31 -21.35 3.21
C SER A 205 -5.51 -22.85 2.96
N ALA A 206 -4.73 -23.70 3.64
CA ALA A 206 -4.85 -25.15 3.53
C ALA A 206 -6.21 -25.67 4.02
N LYS A 207 -6.76 -25.10 5.10
CA LYS A 207 -8.11 -25.44 5.58
C LYS A 207 -9.18 -25.03 4.58
N LEU A 208 -9.06 -23.83 4.01
CA LEU A 208 -9.96 -23.36 2.97
C LEU A 208 -9.90 -24.28 1.73
N ARG A 209 -8.69 -24.63 1.26
CA ARG A 209 -8.49 -25.59 0.16
C ARG A 209 -9.15 -26.94 0.45
N ALA A 210 -8.86 -27.53 1.60
CA ALA A 210 -9.44 -28.83 2.00
C ALA A 210 -10.97 -28.78 2.02
N SER A 211 -11.57 -27.69 2.52
CA SER A 211 -13.03 -27.55 2.53
C SER A 211 -13.66 -27.51 1.14
N LEU A 212 -12.95 -26.97 0.14
CA LEU A 212 -13.41 -26.96 -1.26
C LEU A 212 -13.24 -28.34 -1.91
N GLU A 213 -12.14 -29.02 -1.63
CA GLU A 213 -11.87 -30.38 -2.11
C GLU A 213 -12.87 -31.40 -1.56
N GLU A 214 -13.26 -31.28 -0.29
CA GLU A 214 -14.35 -32.06 0.32
C GLU A 214 -15.70 -31.87 -0.39
N ARG A 215 -15.88 -30.75 -1.10
CA ARG A 215 -17.07 -30.45 -1.92
C ARG A 215 -16.91 -30.86 -3.39
N GLY A 216 -15.82 -31.55 -3.74
CA GLY A 216 -15.56 -32.09 -5.07
C GLY A 216 -14.67 -31.23 -5.95
N ALA A 217 -14.16 -30.09 -5.46
CA ALA A 217 -13.26 -29.25 -6.23
C ALA A 217 -11.94 -29.97 -6.53
N ARG A 218 -11.50 -29.89 -7.79
CA ARG A 218 -10.16 -30.32 -8.26
C ARG A 218 -9.34 -29.17 -8.81
N PHE A 219 -9.99 -28.08 -9.20
CA PHE A 219 -9.34 -26.85 -9.63
C PHE A 219 -9.99 -25.65 -8.95
N VAL A 220 -9.21 -24.92 -8.17
CA VAL A 220 -9.63 -23.77 -7.39
C VAL A 220 -9.03 -22.51 -7.97
N VAL A 221 -9.88 -21.52 -8.20
CA VAL A 221 -9.47 -20.18 -8.63
C VAL A 221 -9.73 -19.17 -7.53
N ALA A 222 -8.76 -18.29 -7.27
CA ALA A 222 -8.92 -17.12 -6.42
C ALA A 222 -9.20 -15.89 -7.27
N TYR A 223 -10.31 -15.19 -7.07
CA TYR A 223 -10.56 -13.88 -7.69
C TYR A 223 -10.41 -12.76 -6.65
N LEU A 224 -9.46 -11.86 -6.92
CA LEU A 224 -9.03 -10.78 -6.04
C LEU A 224 -9.57 -9.46 -6.60
N ASP A 225 -10.72 -9.04 -6.11
CA ASP A 225 -11.43 -7.84 -6.57
C ASP A 225 -10.87 -6.58 -5.88
N GLU A 226 -10.68 -5.51 -6.66
CA GLU A 226 -10.04 -4.27 -6.22
C GLU A 226 -10.97 -3.05 -6.29
N ALA A 227 -12.25 -3.28 -5.96
CA ALA A 227 -13.37 -2.34 -6.07
C ALA A 227 -13.73 -1.94 -7.49
N THR A 228 -15.03 -1.78 -7.68
CA THR A 228 -15.63 -1.13 -8.85
C THR A 228 -16.44 0.06 -8.39
N SER A 229 -16.72 0.95 -9.33
CA SER A 229 -17.56 2.12 -9.08
C SER A 229 -18.05 2.69 -10.40
N ASP A 230 -19.29 3.17 -10.44
CA ASP A 230 -19.82 3.93 -11.58
C ASP A 230 -19.36 5.40 -11.60
N ALA A 231 -18.44 5.79 -10.70
CA ALA A 231 -17.84 7.12 -10.72
C ALA A 231 -17.00 7.31 -12.01
N PRO A 232 -16.98 8.52 -12.61
CA PRO A 232 -16.27 8.77 -13.88
C PRO A 232 -14.78 8.42 -13.90
N MET A 233 -14.13 8.47 -12.73
CA MET A 233 -12.70 8.19 -12.56
C MET A 233 -12.40 6.73 -12.23
N SER A 234 -13.41 5.88 -12.09
CA SER A 234 -13.20 4.45 -11.87
C SER A 234 -12.54 3.80 -13.09
N CYS A 235 -11.73 2.78 -12.84
CA CYS A 235 -11.16 1.94 -13.89
C CYS A 235 -12.15 0.90 -14.41
N MET A 236 -13.17 0.58 -13.61
CA MET A 236 -14.19 -0.43 -13.89
C MET A 236 -15.53 -0.05 -13.24
N THR A 237 -16.61 -0.23 -13.98
CA THR A 237 -18.00 -0.02 -13.52
C THR A 237 -18.50 -1.20 -12.68
N ASP A 238 -19.56 -0.99 -11.90
CA ASP A 238 -20.14 -2.06 -11.10
C ASP A 238 -20.74 -3.17 -11.98
N ALA A 239 -21.27 -2.81 -13.16
CA ALA A 239 -21.79 -3.76 -14.13
C ALA A 239 -20.69 -4.66 -14.73
N GLU A 240 -19.55 -4.07 -15.11
CA GLU A 240 -18.39 -4.84 -15.60
C GLU A 240 -17.84 -5.76 -14.50
N GLY A 241 -17.75 -5.27 -13.27
CA GLY A 241 -17.37 -6.08 -12.12
C GLY A 241 -18.30 -7.26 -11.90
N ALA A 242 -19.62 -7.01 -11.86
CA ALA A 242 -20.64 -8.04 -11.66
C ALA A 242 -20.62 -9.11 -12.76
N ALA A 243 -20.30 -8.74 -14.01
CA ALA A 243 -20.17 -9.71 -15.10
C ALA A 243 -19.05 -10.73 -14.83
N ILE A 244 -17.90 -10.30 -14.29
CA ILE A 244 -16.80 -11.20 -13.93
C ILE A 244 -17.23 -12.20 -12.86
N TYR A 245 -17.90 -11.70 -11.81
CA TYR A 245 -18.47 -12.55 -10.76
C TYR A 245 -19.45 -13.57 -11.35
N ALA A 246 -20.34 -13.12 -12.23
CA ALA A 246 -21.33 -13.98 -12.86
C ALA A 246 -20.69 -15.10 -13.68
N ASP A 247 -19.71 -14.79 -14.53
CA ASP A 247 -19.03 -15.78 -15.37
C ASP A 247 -18.31 -16.84 -14.52
N LEU A 248 -17.63 -16.41 -13.45
CA LEU A 248 -16.93 -17.34 -12.55
C LEU A 248 -17.90 -18.18 -11.70
N MET A 249 -19.02 -17.61 -11.24
CA MET A 249 -20.06 -18.37 -10.52
C MET A 249 -20.77 -19.36 -11.44
N GLN A 250 -21.07 -18.95 -12.67
CA GLN A 250 -21.67 -19.82 -13.67
C GLN A 250 -20.74 -20.99 -13.96
N ARG A 251 -19.43 -20.75 -14.02
CA ARG A 251 -18.44 -21.83 -14.16
C ARG A 251 -18.49 -22.86 -13.03
N VAL A 252 -18.70 -22.45 -11.78
CA VAL A 252 -18.86 -23.38 -10.63
C VAL A 252 -20.10 -24.27 -10.80
N LEU A 253 -21.18 -23.72 -11.38
CA LEU A 253 -22.41 -24.48 -11.64
C LEU A 253 -22.26 -25.46 -12.80
N ASP A 254 -21.53 -25.07 -13.84
CA ASP A 254 -21.35 -25.87 -15.05
C ASP A 254 -20.30 -26.98 -14.91
N ASP A 255 -19.32 -26.79 -14.02
CA ASP A 255 -18.21 -27.71 -13.81
C ASP A 255 -18.15 -28.16 -12.34
N PRO A 256 -18.49 -29.43 -12.02
CA PRO A 256 -18.52 -29.93 -10.64
C PRO A 256 -17.13 -29.99 -9.97
N GLU A 257 -16.05 -29.94 -10.75
CA GLU A 257 -14.67 -29.96 -10.25
C GLU A 257 -14.07 -28.56 -10.12
N PHE A 258 -14.78 -27.51 -10.56
CA PHE A 258 -14.32 -26.13 -10.46
C PHE A 258 -14.83 -25.49 -9.16
N ALA A 259 -13.96 -24.72 -8.51
CA ALA A 259 -14.30 -23.89 -7.37
C ALA A 259 -13.71 -22.49 -7.52
N VAL A 260 -14.38 -21.52 -6.92
CA VAL A 260 -13.93 -20.14 -6.87
C VAL A 260 -13.95 -19.60 -5.44
N VAL A 261 -12.89 -18.89 -5.07
CA VAL A 261 -12.85 -18.11 -3.85
C VAL A 261 -12.77 -16.63 -4.22
N PHE A 262 -13.78 -15.89 -3.80
CA PHE A 262 -13.88 -14.46 -3.98
C PHE A 262 -13.32 -13.71 -2.77
N LYS A 263 -12.39 -12.79 -3.03
CA LYS A 263 -11.88 -11.85 -2.04
C LYS A 263 -12.19 -10.42 -2.49
N PRO A 264 -13.33 -9.84 -2.10
CA PRO A 264 -13.65 -8.45 -2.43
C PRO A 264 -12.76 -7.49 -1.64
N GLY A 265 -12.19 -6.47 -2.26
CA GLY A 265 -11.41 -5.45 -1.54
C GLY A 265 -12.27 -4.67 -0.53
N TYR A 266 -13.53 -4.40 -0.88
CA TYR A 266 -14.47 -3.56 -0.14
C TYR A 266 -15.76 -4.33 0.19
N PRO A 267 -15.74 -5.13 1.27
CA PRO A 267 -16.79 -6.11 1.53
C PRO A 267 -18.17 -5.49 1.78
N LEU A 268 -18.25 -4.28 2.34
CA LEU A 268 -19.55 -3.63 2.62
C LEU A 268 -20.34 -3.26 1.36
N SER A 269 -19.66 -3.10 0.23
CA SER A 269 -20.29 -2.72 -1.03
C SER A 269 -20.74 -3.93 -1.87
N ILE A 270 -20.32 -5.15 -1.48
CA ILE A 270 -20.42 -6.30 -2.38
C ILE A 270 -21.87 -6.70 -2.68
N ASP A 271 -22.76 -6.65 -1.69
CA ASP A 271 -24.16 -7.02 -1.89
C ASP A 271 -24.90 -6.04 -2.81
N GLU A 272 -24.54 -4.76 -2.75
CA GLU A 272 -25.07 -3.75 -3.65
C GLU A 272 -24.55 -3.93 -5.07
N ARG A 273 -23.22 -4.10 -5.23
CA ARG A 273 -22.56 -4.32 -6.52
C ARG A 273 -23.08 -5.57 -7.23
N LEU A 274 -23.38 -6.63 -6.47
CA LEU A 274 -23.84 -7.92 -7.01
C LEU A 274 -25.36 -8.11 -6.96
N ARG A 275 -26.14 -7.07 -6.66
CA ARG A 275 -27.61 -7.15 -6.53
C ARG A 275 -28.27 -7.74 -7.78
N GLY A 276 -27.76 -7.44 -8.97
CA GLY A 276 -28.28 -7.95 -10.23
C GLY A 276 -28.05 -9.45 -10.47
N ILE A 277 -27.20 -10.10 -9.68
CA ILE A 277 -26.83 -11.52 -9.83
C ILE A 277 -27.01 -12.31 -8.52
N SER A 278 -27.85 -11.84 -7.60
CA SER A 278 -28.03 -12.45 -6.28
C SER A 278 -28.49 -13.91 -6.36
N GLU A 279 -29.43 -14.24 -7.25
CA GLU A 279 -29.91 -15.62 -7.42
C GLU A 279 -28.80 -16.57 -7.92
N LEU A 280 -27.93 -16.08 -8.83
CA LEU A 280 -26.78 -16.84 -9.31
C LEU A 280 -25.78 -17.07 -8.17
N ARG A 281 -25.52 -16.03 -7.37
CA ARG A 281 -24.65 -16.12 -6.18
C ARG A 281 -25.15 -17.15 -5.18
N GLU A 282 -26.44 -17.10 -4.81
CA GLU A 282 -27.03 -18.06 -3.87
C GLU A 282 -26.89 -19.49 -4.36
N ARG A 283 -27.17 -19.74 -5.64
CA ARG A 283 -27.01 -21.06 -6.26
C ARG A 283 -25.56 -21.54 -6.26
N ALA A 284 -24.61 -20.65 -6.58
CA ALA A 284 -23.19 -20.98 -6.59
C ALA A 284 -22.67 -21.26 -5.19
N GLU A 285 -22.99 -20.41 -4.19
CA GLU A 285 -22.61 -20.61 -2.79
C GLU A 285 -23.20 -21.91 -2.21
N ALA A 286 -24.43 -22.28 -2.58
CA ALA A 286 -25.08 -23.52 -2.15
C ALA A 286 -24.32 -24.79 -2.56
N THR A 287 -23.44 -24.72 -3.56
CA THR A 287 -22.57 -25.86 -3.93
C THR A 287 -21.46 -26.13 -2.92
N GLY A 288 -21.14 -25.16 -2.05
CA GLY A 288 -19.97 -25.17 -1.18
C GLY A 288 -18.63 -24.97 -1.92
N ARG A 289 -18.65 -24.75 -3.24
CA ARG A 289 -17.47 -24.53 -4.09
C ARG A 289 -17.29 -23.07 -4.53
N CYS A 290 -18.21 -22.20 -4.14
CA CYS A 290 -18.13 -20.75 -4.30
C CYS A 290 -18.10 -20.12 -2.90
N VAL A 291 -16.99 -19.46 -2.53
CA VAL A 291 -16.78 -18.92 -1.19
C VAL A 291 -16.42 -17.44 -1.25
N PHE A 292 -17.07 -16.62 -0.44
CA PHE A 292 -16.71 -15.21 -0.24
C PHE A 292 -15.92 -15.01 1.05
N VAL A 293 -14.71 -14.49 0.93
CA VAL A 293 -13.86 -14.07 2.05
C VAL A 293 -14.02 -12.56 2.22
N SER A 294 -15.14 -12.16 2.82
CA SER A 294 -15.57 -10.76 2.94
C SER A 294 -15.58 -10.23 4.38
N GLU A 295 -14.95 -10.92 5.34
CA GLU A 295 -14.84 -10.40 6.70
C GLU A 295 -14.05 -9.09 6.72
N GLY A 296 -14.63 -8.03 7.28
CA GLY A 296 -14.01 -6.72 7.34
C GLY A 296 -14.97 -5.61 7.71
N SER A 297 -14.43 -4.41 7.93
CA SER A 297 -15.24 -3.20 8.05
C SER A 297 -15.12 -2.39 6.77
N PHE A 298 -14.04 -1.63 6.60
CA PHE A 298 -13.82 -0.87 5.36
C PHE A 298 -13.16 -1.72 4.27
N LEU A 299 -12.10 -2.45 4.64
CA LEU A 299 -11.40 -3.43 3.81
C LEU A 299 -11.55 -4.82 4.42
N THR A 300 -11.37 -5.86 3.61
CA THR A 300 -11.23 -7.22 4.15
C THR A 300 -10.04 -7.31 5.09
N THR A 301 -10.23 -7.99 6.22
CA THR A 301 -9.17 -8.23 7.22
C THR A 301 -8.18 -9.31 6.78
N GLN A 302 -8.59 -10.16 5.83
CA GLN A 302 -7.76 -11.24 5.32
C GLN A 302 -6.81 -10.72 4.24
N TYR A 303 -5.57 -11.23 4.23
CA TYR A 303 -4.58 -10.91 3.19
C TYR A 303 -4.96 -11.56 1.85
N PRO A 304 -4.71 -10.90 0.69
CA PRO A 304 -4.86 -11.53 -0.62
C PRO A 304 -4.15 -12.89 -0.73
N THR A 305 -2.93 -12.99 -0.18
CA THR A 305 -2.15 -14.24 -0.16
C THR A 305 -2.88 -15.41 0.51
N MET A 306 -3.74 -15.15 1.50
CA MET A 306 -4.49 -16.21 2.19
C MET A 306 -5.41 -16.94 1.22
N VAL A 307 -6.09 -16.20 0.35
CA VAL A 307 -7.00 -16.78 -0.64
C VAL A 307 -6.23 -17.33 -1.83
N ALA A 308 -5.18 -16.63 -2.27
CA ALA A 308 -4.32 -17.11 -3.36
C ALA A 308 -3.69 -18.48 -3.05
N GLN A 309 -3.12 -18.67 -1.85
CA GLN A 309 -2.49 -19.93 -1.46
C GLN A 309 -3.47 -21.10 -1.30
N ALA A 310 -4.78 -20.84 -1.30
CA ALA A 310 -5.80 -21.89 -1.36
C ALA A 310 -6.17 -22.29 -2.80
N ALA A 311 -5.65 -21.58 -3.81
CA ALA A 311 -6.01 -21.74 -5.21
C ALA A 311 -4.87 -22.34 -6.05
N ASP A 312 -5.24 -22.95 -7.18
CA ASP A 312 -4.29 -23.36 -8.22
C ASP A 312 -3.90 -22.18 -9.11
N LEU A 313 -4.78 -21.17 -9.21
CA LEU A 313 -4.61 -19.96 -10.01
C LEU A 313 -5.25 -18.76 -9.31
N ALA A 314 -4.52 -17.66 -9.19
CA ALA A 314 -5.04 -16.38 -8.74
C ALA A 314 -5.33 -15.45 -9.93
N ILE A 315 -6.43 -14.71 -9.84
CA ILE A 315 -6.89 -13.73 -10.83
C ILE A 315 -6.92 -12.37 -10.14
N GLY A 316 -6.10 -11.44 -10.62
CA GLY A 316 -6.18 -10.02 -10.29
C GLY A 316 -6.70 -9.18 -11.46
N LEU A 317 -6.87 -7.89 -11.22
CA LEU A 317 -7.12 -6.92 -12.28
C LEU A 317 -5.79 -6.29 -12.72
N LEU A 318 -5.56 -6.14 -14.02
CA LEU A 318 -4.30 -5.60 -14.52
C LEU A 318 -4.06 -4.15 -14.04
N GLY A 319 -5.15 -3.39 -13.90
CA GLY A 319 -5.13 -2.00 -13.44
C GLY A 319 -4.59 -1.79 -12.03
N SER A 320 -4.68 -2.81 -11.15
CA SER A 320 -3.99 -2.80 -9.87
C SER A 320 -3.25 -4.12 -9.65
N GLY A 321 -1.97 -4.09 -9.99
CA GLY A 321 -1.12 -5.28 -9.96
C GLY A 321 -0.65 -5.69 -8.56
N THR A 322 -1.16 -5.09 -7.46
CA THR A 322 -0.61 -5.33 -6.12
C THR A 322 -1.02 -6.70 -5.61
N VAL A 323 -2.31 -7.03 -5.67
CA VAL A 323 -2.81 -8.34 -5.24
C VAL A 323 -2.27 -9.47 -6.11
N GLY A 324 -2.01 -9.18 -7.40
CA GLY A 324 -1.39 -10.14 -8.30
C GLY A 324 0.10 -10.37 -7.98
N LEU A 325 0.86 -9.30 -7.73
CA LEU A 325 2.25 -9.42 -7.26
C LEU A 325 2.32 -10.22 -5.95
N GLU A 326 1.46 -9.89 -4.98
CA GLU A 326 1.36 -10.60 -3.71
C GLU A 326 1.10 -12.11 -3.90
N SER A 327 0.14 -12.45 -4.75
CA SER A 327 -0.25 -13.84 -5.03
C SER A 327 0.91 -14.62 -5.63
N TRP A 328 1.58 -14.04 -6.62
CA TRP A 328 2.72 -14.66 -7.28
C TRP A 328 3.92 -14.82 -6.36
N LEU A 329 4.28 -13.79 -5.58
CA LEU A 329 5.36 -13.86 -4.60
C LEU A 329 5.09 -14.92 -3.52
N SER A 330 3.82 -15.19 -3.22
CA SER A 330 3.42 -16.24 -2.28
C SER A 330 3.44 -17.66 -2.86
N GLY A 331 3.83 -17.82 -4.13
CA GLY A 331 4.04 -19.11 -4.80
C GLY A 331 2.89 -19.57 -5.69
N VAL A 332 1.94 -18.70 -6.04
CA VAL A 332 0.72 -19.07 -6.77
C VAL A 332 0.77 -18.55 -8.19
N ARG A 333 0.44 -19.39 -9.18
CA ARG A 333 0.29 -18.95 -10.58
C ARG A 333 -0.73 -17.82 -10.62
N THR A 334 -0.39 -16.73 -11.28
CA THR A 334 -1.22 -15.52 -11.22
C THR A 334 -1.41 -14.92 -12.59
N VAL A 335 -2.66 -14.62 -12.92
CA VAL A 335 -3.08 -14.00 -14.17
C VAL A 335 -3.83 -12.71 -13.88
N PHE A 336 -3.93 -11.86 -14.89
CA PHE A 336 -4.65 -10.59 -14.81
C PHE A 336 -5.75 -10.55 -15.85
N LEU A 337 -6.89 -9.99 -15.46
CA LEU A 337 -7.91 -9.54 -16.39
C LEU A 337 -7.62 -8.09 -16.79
N ASN A 338 -7.46 -7.87 -18.09
CA ASN A 338 -7.27 -6.55 -18.70
C ASN A 338 -8.62 -5.94 -19.08
N ILE A 339 -9.38 -5.57 -18.07
CA ILE A 339 -10.74 -5.08 -18.29
C ILE A 339 -10.70 -3.56 -18.41
N GLY A 340 -11.15 -3.09 -19.58
CA GLY A 340 -11.26 -1.68 -19.94
C GLY A 340 -10.16 -1.19 -20.89
N PRO A 341 -10.45 -0.22 -21.78
CA PRO A 341 -9.52 0.25 -22.82
C PRO A 341 -8.31 1.04 -22.27
N ARG A 342 -8.20 1.19 -20.94
CA ARG A 342 -7.31 2.16 -20.29
C ARG A 342 -5.95 1.59 -19.87
N MET A 343 -5.78 0.27 -19.87
CA MET A 343 -4.56 -0.38 -19.35
C MET A 343 -3.61 -0.90 -20.44
N GLY A 344 -3.96 -0.72 -21.72
CA GLY A 344 -3.12 -1.08 -22.87
C GLY A 344 -1.84 -0.24 -23.03
N HIS A 345 -1.44 0.54 -22.03
CA HIS A 345 -0.14 1.23 -22.00
C HIS A 345 0.86 0.53 -21.07
N LEU A 346 0.41 -0.45 -20.27
CA LEU A 346 1.28 -1.23 -19.40
C LEU A 346 2.00 -2.31 -20.23
N PRO A 347 3.34 -2.45 -20.14
CA PRO A 347 4.09 -3.46 -20.90
C PRO A 347 3.54 -4.88 -20.73
N LEU A 348 3.11 -5.23 -19.51
CA LEU A 348 2.54 -6.54 -19.19
C LEU A 348 1.27 -6.85 -20.01
N ALA A 349 0.50 -5.85 -20.42
CA ALA A 349 -0.69 -6.05 -21.25
C ALA A 349 -0.34 -6.73 -22.59
N PHE A 350 0.83 -6.42 -23.14
CA PHE A 350 1.30 -6.95 -24.42
C PHE A 350 2.15 -8.21 -24.24
N GLU A 351 3.12 -8.16 -23.33
CA GLU A 351 4.05 -9.26 -23.08
C GLU A 351 3.36 -10.50 -22.49
N GLY A 352 2.29 -10.28 -21.74
CA GLY A 352 1.53 -11.32 -21.06
C GLY A 352 0.32 -11.87 -21.80
N ALA A 353 0.00 -11.35 -22.98
CA ALA A 353 -1.25 -11.67 -23.68
C ALA A 353 -1.42 -13.19 -23.90
N GLY A 354 -2.56 -13.74 -23.45
CA GLY A 354 -2.92 -15.16 -23.59
C GLY A 354 -2.16 -16.12 -22.66
N THR A 355 -1.30 -15.61 -21.76
CA THR A 355 -0.55 -16.44 -20.79
C THR A 355 -0.68 -15.91 -19.37
N THR A 356 -0.48 -14.61 -19.16
CA THR A 356 -0.57 -13.95 -17.87
C THR A 356 -1.59 -12.81 -17.87
N VAL A 357 -2.05 -12.38 -19.04
CA VAL A 357 -3.07 -11.35 -19.23
C VAL A 357 -4.14 -11.85 -20.20
N PHE A 358 -5.40 -11.64 -19.85
CA PHE A 358 -6.57 -12.01 -20.65
C PHE A 358 -7.55 -10.83 -20.75
N ASP A 359 -8.13 -10.62 -21.92
CA ASP A 359 -9.04 -9.49 -22.16
C ASP A 359 -10.49 -9.83 -21.76
N SER A 360 -10.79 -11.12 -21.50
CA SER A 360 -12.08 -11.57 -21.00
C SER A 360 -11.99 -12.79 -20.09
N VAL A 361 -13.01 -12.99 -19.26
CA VAL A 361 -13.16 -14.20 -18.43
C VAL A 361 -13.29 -15.45 -19.31
N GLY A 362 -13.98 -15.35 -20.45
CA GLY A 362 -14.12 -16.46 -21.38
C GLY A 362 -12.79 -16.98 -21.94
N GLU A 363 -11.92 -16.07 -22.39
CA GLU A 363 -10.56 -16.43 -22.83
C GLU A 363 -9.73 -17.06 -21.72
N LEU A 364 -9.82 -16.48 -20.51
CA LEU A 364 -9.15 -17.02 -19.33
C LEU A 364 -9.64 -18.44 -19.01
N LEU A 365 -10.95 -18.67 -18.99
CA LEU A 365 -11.52 -20.00 -18.70
C LEU A 365 -11.13 -21.03 -19.78
N ALA A 366 -11.08 -20.63 -21.05
CA ALA A 366 -10.58 -21.50 -22.12
C ALA A 366 -9.10 -21.86 -21.93
N ALA A 367 -8.27 -20.92 -21.45
CA ALA A 367 -6.88 -21.20 -21.10
C ALA A 367 -6.77 -22.12 -19.88
N VAL A 368 -7.61 -21.93 -18.86
CA VAL A 368 -7.71 -22.83 -17.70
C VAL A 368 -8.07 -24.25 -18.15
N ASP A 369 -9.02 -24.41 -19.07
CA ASP A 369 -9.43 -25.73 -19.57
C ASP A 369 -8.29 -26.46 -20.29
N ARG A 370 -7.58 -25.75 -21.17
CA ARG A 370 -6.37 -26.28 -21.84
C ARG A 370 -5.32 -26.71 -20.82
N PHE A 371 -5.02 -25.85 -19.84
CA PHE A 371 -4.02 -26.12 -18.82
C PHE A 371 -4.41 -27.31 -17.92
N ARG A 372 -5.68 -27.43 -17.54
CA ARG A 372 -6.19 -28.58 -16.79
C ARG A 372 -6.10 -29.88 -17.59
N SER A 373 -6.36 -29.81 -18.90
CA SER A 373 -6.28 -30.99 -19.77
C SER A 373 -4.84 -31.47 -19.96
N ASP A 374 -3.91 -30.53 -20.14
CA ASP A 374 -2.49 -30.78 -20.34
C ASP A 374 -1.69 -29.49 -20.06
N PRO A 375 -1.01 -29.39 -18.90
CA PRO A 375 -0.19 -28.23 -18.56
C PRO A 375 0.90 -27.91 -19.58
N ALA A 376 1.35 -28.89 -20.37
CA ALA A 376 2.36 -28.68 -21.41
C ALA A 376 1.85 -27.83 -22.60
N GLN A 377 0.53 -27.68 -22.77
CA GLN A 377 -0.05 -26.81 -23.80
C GLN A 377 0.01 -25.32 -23.43
N LEU A 378 0.23 -25.01 -22.15
CA LEU A 378 0.28 -23.65 -21.60
C LEU A 378 1.33 -23.56 -20.47
N PRO A 379 2.62 -23.83 -20.75
CA PRO A 379 3.63 -23.89 -19.70
C PRO A 379 3.80 -22.54 -18.96
N GLY A 380 3.58 -21.43 -19.66
CA GLY A 380 3.67 -20.07 -19.14
C GLY A 380 2.40 -19.51 -18.48
N LEU A 381 1.34 -20.31 -18.30
CA LEU A 381 0.10 -19.81 -17.68
C LEU A 381 0.39 -19.26 -16.27
N GLY A 382 0.18 -17.97 -16.09
CA GLY A 382 0.40 -17.29 -14.82
C GLY A 382 1.86 -17.23 -14.35
N ASP A 383 2.83 -17.44 -15.23
CA ASP A 383 4.25 -17.25 -14.93
C ASP A 383 4.63 -15.77 -15.06
N LEU A 384 4.70 -15.07 -13.93
CA LEU A 384 5.12 -13.67 -13.87
C LEU A 384 6.62 -13.50 -13.61
N THR A 385 7.47 -14.51 -13.81
CA THR A 385 8.91 -14.41 -13.45
C THR A 385 9.61 -13.21 -14.06
N ALA A 386 9.47 -12.99 -15.37
CA ALA A 386 10.06 -11.85 -16.07
C ALA A 386 9.47 -10.52 -15.58
N TRP A 387 8.16 -10.48 -15.37
CA TRP A 387 7.50 -9.29 -14.83
C TRP A 387 7.89 -9.01 -13.37
N ALA A 388 8.11 -10.02 -12.54
CA ALA A 388 8.48 -9.82 -11.14
C ALA A 388 9.98 -9.52 -10.97
N GLU A 389 10.77 -9.55 -12.03
CA GLU A 389 12.19 -9.20 -12.01
C GLU A 389 12.37 -7.74 -11.53
N GLY A 390 13.24 -7.54 -10.55
CA GLY A 390 13.51 -6.24 -9.95
C GLY A 390 12.36 -5.62 -9.14
N ARG A 391 11.17 -6.21 -9.10
CA ARG A 391 10.04 -5.70 -8.27
C ARG A 391 10.19 -6.07 -6.81
N ASP A 392 10.61 -7.29 -6.52
CA ASP A 392 11.08 -7.73 -5.21
C ASP A 392 12.36 -8.54 -5.42
N PRO A 393 13.54 -7.97 -5.12
CA PRO A 393 14.82 -8.63 -5.34
C PRO A 393 15.14 -9.67 -4.25
N TYR A 394 14.46 -9.64 -3.10
CA TYR A 394 14.79 -10.51 -1.97
C TYR A 394 13.92 -11.76 -1.92
N ARG A 395 12.59 -11.59 -2.07
CA ARG A 395 11.60 -12.69 -2.07
C ARG A 395 11.75 -13.65 -0.87
N ASP A 396 12.13 -13.12 0.28
CA ASP A 396 12.56 -13.91 1.45
C ASP A 396 11.64 -13.79 2.66
N GLY A 397 10.58 -12.97 2.59
CA GLY A 397 9.65 -12.78 3.70
C GLY A 397 10.17 -11.82 4.79
N ARG A 398 11.26 -11.08 4.52
CA ARG A 398 11.99 -10.28 5.52
C ARG A 398 11.87 -8.77 5.27
N ALA A 399 10.89 -8.31 4.48
CA ALA A 399 10.73 -6.88 4.23
C ALA A 399 10.46 -6.09 5.52
N SER A 400 9.62 -6.62 6.42
CA SER A 400 9.37 -6.04 7.75
C SER A 400 10.66 -5.92 8.57
N GLU A 401 11.52 -6.95 8.54
CA GLU A 401 12.80 -6.97 9.28
C GLU A 401 13.74 -5.88 8.77
N ARG A 402 13.89 -5.78 7.44
CA ARG A 402 14.69 -4.75 6.78
C ARG A 402 14.25 -3.35 7.18
N ILE A 403 12.95 -3.07 7.10
CA ILE A 403 12.40 -1.75 7.42
C ILE A 403 12.60 -1.43 8.90
N SER A 404 12.29 -2.37 9.80
CA SER A 404 12.43 -2.16 11.24
C SER A 404 13.87 -1.99 11.70
N GLY A 405 14.80 -2.77 11.13
CA GLY A 405 16.23 -2.62 11.39
C GLY A 405 16.74 -1.23 10.99
N TYR A 406 16.36 -0.75 9.81
CA TYR A 406 16.74 0.59 9.37
C TYR A 406 16.14 1.68 10.28
N LEU A 407 14.87 1.56 10.67
CA LEU A 407 14.23 2.52 11.60
C LEU A 407 14.87 2.51 12.99
N ALA A 408 15.24 1.34 13.51
CA ALA A 408 15.94 1.21 14.79
C ALA A 408 17.29 1.92 14.77
N LEU A 409 18.08 1.70 13.71
CA LEU A 409 19.39 2.36 13.53
C LEU A 409 19.27 3.89 13.46
N LEU A 410 18.26 4.41 12.77
CA LEU A 410 17.99 5.85 12.77
C LEU A 410 17.71 6.38 14.18
N LEU A 411 16.85 5.70 14.92
CA LEU A 411 16.45 6.12 16.27
C LEU A 411 17.61 6.03 17.26
N GLU A 412 18.42 4.96 17.18
CA GLU A 412 19.63 4.80 18.00
C GLU A 412 20.63 5.91 17.74
N SER A 413 20.92 6.21 16.47
CA SER A 413 21.88 7.23 16.09
C SER A 413 21.42 8.64 16.50
N LEU A 414 20.15 8.99 16.25
CA LEU A 414 19.56 10.24 16.71
C LEU A 414 19.54 10.33 18.24
N GLY A 415 19.25 9.22 18.94
CA GLY A 415 19.27 9.12 20.40
C GLY A 415 20.67 9.29 21.00
N ALA A 416 21.71 8.86 20.28
CA ALA A 416 23.12 9.08 20.62
C ALA A 416 23.59 10.52 20.37
N GLY A 417 22.71 11.39 19.84
CA GLY A 417 23.03 12.79 19.56
C GLY A 417 23.70 13.01 18.21
N GLU A 418 23.73 11.99 17.34
CA GLU A 418 24.13 12.21 15.96
C GLU A 418 23.12 13.15 15.28
N GLY A 419 23.62 14.09 14.48
CA GLY A 419 22.76 14.90 13.63
C GLY A 419 22.09 14.03 12.56
N ARG A 420 21.01 14.55 11.96
CA ARG A 420 20.23 13.88 10.90
C ARG A 420 21.09 13.20 9.83
N GLU A 421 22.06 13.89 9.25
CA GLU A 421 22.90 13.32 8.19
C GLU A 421 23.83 12.20 8.70
N GLY A 422 24.30 12.29 9.95
CA GLY A 422 25.08 11.23 10.60
C GLY A 422 24.23 9.97 10.77
N ALA A 423 23.03 10.12 11.34
CA ALA A 423 22.10 9.01 11.52
C ALA A 423 21.72 8.33 10.21
N LEU A 424 21.47 9.12 9.15
CA LEU A 424 21.19 8.58 7.82
C LEU A 424 22.38 7.82 7.24
N ALA A 425 23.59 8.37 7.32
CA ALA A 425 24.79 7.71 6.84
C ALA A 425 25.11 6.41 7.60
N ALA A 426 24.90 6.40 8.92
CA ALA A 426 25.07 5.22 9.76
C ALA A 426 24.06 4.11 9.39
N ALA A 427 22.78 4.47 9.24
CA ALA A 427 21.75 3.53 8.82
C ALA A 427 22.01 2.97 7.42
N ASP A 428 22.38 3.83 6.47
CA ASP A 428 22.76 3.44 5.10
C ASP A 428 23.92 2.43 5.08
N ALA A 429 24.98 2.71 5.84
CA ALA A 429 26.17 1.87 5.89
C ALA A 429 25.85 0.49 6.48
N ALA A 430 25.16 0.45 7.61
CA ALA A 430 24.75 -0.80 8.24
C ALA A 430 23.78 -1.60 7.37
N TYR A 431 22.85 -0.93 6.66
CA TYR A 431 21.93 -1.59 5.76
C TYR A 431 22.65 -2.23 4.57
N ARG A 432 23.61 -1.53 3.95
CA ARG A 432 24.41 -2.09 2.86
C ARG A 432 25.23 -3.31 3.29
N ILE A 433 25.82 -3.27 4.48
CA ILE A 433 26.54 -4.40 5.05
C ILE A 433 25.63 -5.63 5.21
N ALA A 434 24.38 -5.42 5.63
CA ALA A 434 23.44 -6.50 5.90
C ALA A 434 22.75 -7.06 4.64
N TRP A 435 22.50 -6.21 3.63
CA TRP A 435 21.57 -6.53 2.53
C TRP A 435 22.14 -6.33 1.12
N GLY A 436 23.37 -5.83 0.99
CA GLY A 436 24.05 -5.60 -0.30
C GLY A 436 24.31 -4.12 -0.57
N ASP A 437 25.38 -3.83 -1.30
CA ASP A 437 25.80 -2.44 -1.59
C ASP A 437 24.76 -1.67 -2.42
N ASP A 438 24.04 -2.37 -3.29
CA ASP A 438 22.99 -1.86 -4.17
C ASP A 438 21.64 -1.71 -3.45
N ALA A 439 21.52 -2.16 -2.21
CA ALA A 439 20.28 -2.11 -1.43
C ALA A 439 19.83 -0.67 -1.06
N VAL A 440 20.73 0.31 -1.20
CA VAL A 440 20.46 1.73 -0.94
C VAL A 440 20.99 2.62 -2.07
N ALA A 441 20.09 3.34 -2.73
CA ALA A 441 20.43 4.36 -3.73
C ALA A 441 20.29 5.77 -3.13
N VAL A 442 21.35 6.57 -3.17
CA VAL A 442 21.36 7.97 -2.72
C VAL A 442 21.20 8.88 -3.94
N ARG A 443 20.27 9.83 -3.88
CA ARG A 443 20.03 10.80 -4.96
C ARG A 443 20.26 12.21 -4.41
N GLU A 444 20.88 13.06 -5.22
CA GLU A 444 20.92 14.49 -4.91
C GLU A 444 19.50 15.05 -4.98
N ARG A 445 19.08 15.73 -3.92
CA ARG A 445 17.82 16.48 -3.94
C ARG A 445 17.98 17.67 -4.88
N ALA A 446 17.12 17.77 -5.88
CA ALA A 446 17.09 18.93 -6.76
C ALA A 446 16.82 20.19 -5.93
N GLY A 447 17.83 21.08 -5.85
CA GLY A 447 17.71 22.39 -5.20
C GLY A 447 18.29 22.51 -3.78
N ALA A 448 19.19 21.61 -3.36
CA ALA A 448 20.07 21.82 -2.20
C ALA A 448 21.18 22.85 -2.51
#